data_AF-A0A6L6PUG0-F1
#
_entry.id   AF-A0A6L6PUG0-F1
#
_cell.length_a   1.000
_cell.length_b   1.000
_cell.length_c   1.000
_cell.angle_alpha   90.00
_cell.angle_beta   90.00
_cell.angle_gamma   90.00
#
_symmetry.space_group_name_H-M   'P 1'
#
loop_
_entity.id
_entity.type
_entity.pdbx_description
1 polymer ?
#
loop_
_entity_poly.entity_id
_entity_poly.type
_entity_poly.pdbx_seq_one_letter_code
_entity_poly.pdbx_strand_id
1 'polypeptide(L)' 'MLAGCASAPAPATQRVDVPVMVPCVKASDVPARPDYAVERLPVGASNGEKVLAFASDWPRGRKYEGQLEAVIAGCR' A
#
# COMPACT_ATOMS: atom_id res chain seq x y z
N MET A 1 21.55 -22.94 -54.99
CA MET A 1 21.71 -23.14 -53.53
C MET A 1 21.65 -21.79 -52.84
N LEU A 2 20.81 -21.62 -51.83
CA LEU A 2 20.63 -20.35 -51.10
C LEU A 2 21.81 -20.11 -50.15
N ALA A 3 22.89 -19.51 -50.65
CA ALA A 3 24.09 -19.20 -49.87
C ALA A 3 23.90 -18.04 -48.86
N GLY A 4 22.76 -17.33 -48.91
CA GLY A 4 22.50 -16.16 -48.06
C GLY A 4 22.07 -16.45 -46.62
N CYS A 5 21.64 -17.68 -46.30
CA CYS A 5 21.12 -18.01 -44.96
C CYS A 5 22.20 -18.49 -43.98
N ALA A 6 23.39 -18.86 -44.46
CA ALA A 6 24.49 -19.36 -43.62
C ALA A 6 25.39 -18.24 -43.06
N SER A 7 25.29 -17.02 -43.61
CA SER A 7 26.13 -15.86 -43.28
C SER A 7 25.43 -14.83 -42.39
N ALA A 8 24.23 -15.11 -41.90
CA ALA A 8 23.56 -14.24 -40.94
C ALA A 8 24.23 -14.41 -39.56
N PRO A 9 24.77 -13.35 -38.95
CA PRO A 9 25.26 -13.41 -37.57
C PRO A 9 24.15 -13.92 -36.66
N ALA A 10 24.49 -14.78 -35.70
CA ALA A 10 23.53 -15.21 -34.69
C ALA A 10 22.91 -13.97 -34.03
N PRO A 11 21.58 -13.93 -33.83
CA PRO A 11 20.92 -12.76 -33.27
C PRO A 11 21.56 -12.41 -31.93
N ALA A 12 22.14 -11.20 -31.86
CA ALA A 12 22.74 -10.69 -30.64
C ALA A 12 21.61 -10.30 -29.68
N THR A 13 21.51 -11.00 -28.56
CA THR A 13 20.58 -10.63 -27.49
C THR A 13 21.12 -9.39 -26.77
N GLN A 14 20.41 -8.27 -26.86
CA GLN A 14 20.75 -7.06 -26.12
C GLN A 14 19.98 -7.04 -24.80
N ARG A 15 20.70 -6.88 -23.68
CA ARG A 15 20.08 -6.58 -22.39
C ARG A 15 19.65 -5.12 -22.36
N VAL A 16 18.39 -4.87 -22.04
CA VAL A 16 17.82 -3.52 -21.88
C VAL A 16 17.26 -3.43 -20.47
N ASP A 17 17.81 -2.53 -19.66
CA ASP A 17 17.27 -2.25 -18.34
C ASP A 17 16.24 -1.13 -18.48
N VAL A 18 14.96 -1.49 -18.29
CA VAL A 18 13.83 -0.55 -18.35
C VAL A 18 13.52 -0.08 -16.93
N PRO A 19 13.55 1.24 -16.65
CA PRO A 19 13.18 1.74 -15.34
C PRO A 19 11.71 1.44 -15.06
N VAL A 20 11.44 0.73 -13.98
CA VAL A 20 10.09 0.49 -13.48
C VAL A 20 9.84 1.45 -12.33
N MET A 21 8.82 2.31 -12.48
CA MET A 21 8.39 3.21 -11.41
C MET A 21 7.79 2.37 -10.28
N VAL A 22 8.45 2.38 -9.13
CA VAL A 22 7.95 1.71 -7.92
C VAL A 22 7.29 2.75 -7.01
N PRO A 23 6.17 2.41 -6.34
CA PRO A 23 5.62 3.26 -5.29
C PRO A 23 6.66 3.49 -4.20
N CYS A 24 6.79 4.73 -3.73
CA CYS A 24 7.69 5.02 -2.61
C CYS A 24 7.21 4.34 -1.33
N VAL A 25 5.90 4.37 -1.07
CA VAL A 25 5.30 3.70 0.09
C VAL A 25 5.24 2.21 -0.18
N LYS A 26 6.01 1.43 0.59
CA LYS A 26 5.95 -0.03 0.53
C LYS A 26 4.76 -0.52 1.33
N ALA A 27 4.18 -1.64 0.92
CA ALA A 27 3.09 -2.27 1.66
C ALA A 27 3.49 -2.64 3.10
N SER A 28 4.77 -2.93 3.35
CA SER A 28 5.32 -3.19 4.68
C SER A 28 5.30 -1.99 5.61
N ASP A 29 5.28 -0.77 5.04
CA ASP A 29 5.40 0.47 5.79
C ASP A 29 4.03 1.04 6.15
N VAL A 30 2.97 0.51 5.56
CA VAL A 30 1.58 0.87 5.88
C VAL A 30 1.22 0.31 7.26
N PRO A 31 0.91 1.16 8.25
CA PRO A 31 0.52 0.69 9.58
C PRO A 31 -0.75 -0.14 9.50
N ALA A 32 -0.88 -1.11 10.41
CA ALA A 32 -2.11 -1.88 10.52
C ALA A 32 -3.26 -0.97 10.96
N ARG A 33 -4.37 -0.99 10.21
CA ARG A 33 -5.59 -0.25 10.58
C ARG A 33 -6.10 -0.77 11.93
N PRO A 34 -6.40 0.13 12.90
CA PRO A 34 -7.01 -0.29 14.14
C PRO A 34 -8.35 -1.00 13.91
N ASP A 35 -8.58 -2.01 14.72
CA ASP A 35 -9.87 -2.68 14.82
C ASP A 35 -10.79 -1.84 15.71
N TYR A 36 -11.62 -1.03 15.05
CA TYR A 36 -12.45 -0.02 15.72
C TYR A 36 -13.66 -0.65 16.39
N ALA A 37 -13.91 -0.26 17.63
CA ALA A 37 -15.06 -0.72 18.42
C ALA A 37 -16.38 -0.30 17.78
N VAL A 38 -16.44 0.88 17.16
CA VAL A 38 -17.65 1.40 16.51
C VAL A 38 -18.12 0.51 15.36
N GLU A 39 -17.21 -0.19 14.68
CA GLU A 39 -17.52 -1.04 13.54
C GLU A 39 -18.13 -2.39 13.95
N ARG A 40 -18.02 -2.73 15.23
CA ARG A 40 -18.56 -3.97 15.81
C ARG A 40 -19.90 -3.75 16.51
N LEU A 41 -20.41 -2.52 16.52
CA LEU A 41 -21.66 -2.22 17.17
C LEU A 41 -22.84 -2.86 16.42
N PRO A 42 -23.82 -3.45 17.14
CA PRO A 42 -25.03 -3.95 16.51
C PRO A 42 -25.85 -2.81 15.90
N VAL A 43 -26.65 -3.13 14.89
CA VAL A 43 -27.48 -2.17 14.13
C VAL A 43 -28.48 -1.39 15.02
N GLY A 44 -28.77 -1.89 16.23
CA GLY A 44 -29.63 -1.23 17.22
C GLY A 44 -28.91 -0.58 18.40
N ALA A 45 -27.57 -0.46 18.39
CA ALA A 45 -26.83 0.11 19.52
C ALA A 45 -27.35 1.50 19.91
N SER A 46 -27.49 1.72 21.21
CA SER A 46 -27.90 3.01 21.76
C SER A 46 -26.90 4.10 21.42
N ASN A 47 -27.35 5.36 21.47
CA ASN A 47 -26.45 6.49 21.26
C ASN A 47 -25.33 6.54 22.31
N GLY A 48 -25.60 6.09 23.55
CA GLY A 48 -24.59 5.99 24.60
C GLY A 48 -23.48 5.01 24.25
N GLU A 49 -23.83 3.81 23.78
CA GLU A 49 -22.86 2.80 23.34
C GLU A 49 -22.03 3.30 22.15
N LYS A 50 -22.67 4.00 21.19
CA LYS A 50 -21.97 4.63 20.06
C LYS A 50 -20.96 5.66 20.53
N VAL A 51 -21.36 6.57 21.42
CA VAL A 51 -20.48 7.63 21.95
C VAL A 51 -19.28 7.03 22.68
N LEU A 52 -19.49 5.98 23.49
CA LEU A 52 -18.39 5.31 24.20
C LEU A 52 -17.44 4.59 23.24
N ALA A 53 -17.95 3.91 22.21
CA ALA A 53 -17.13 3.28 21.20
C ALA A 53 -16.27 4.32 20.46
N PHE A 54 -16.87 5.44 20.03
CA PHE A 54 -16.14 6.54 19.40
C PHE A 54 -15.07 7.14 20.32
N ALA A 55 -15.40 7.38 21.60
CA ALA A 55 -14.43 7.93 22.56
C ALA A 55 -13.22 6.99 22.76
N SER A 56 -13.46 5.67 22.76
CA SER A 56 -12.39 4.66 22.84
C SER A 56 -11.57 4.56 21.54
N ASP A 57 -12.20 4.70 20.39
CA ASP A 57 -11.57 4.62 19.07
C ASP A 57 -10.77 5.89 18.73
N TRP A 58 -11.19 7.05 19.24
CA TRP A 58 -10.59 8.35 18.95
C TRP A 58 -9.05 8.40 19.11
N PRO A 59 -8.46 8.09 20.27
CA PRO A 59 -7.00 8.14 20.42
C PRO A 59 -6.28 7.14 19.51
N ARG A 60 -6.89 5.99 19.22
CA ARG A 60 -6.34 4.97 18.32
C ARG A 60 -6.33 5.47 16.88
N GLY A 61 -7.41 6.12 16.44
CA GLY A 61 -7.51 6.78 15.14
C GLY A 61 -6.47 7.88 14.97
N ARG A 62 -6.34 8.79 15.96
CA ARG A 62 -5.34 9.88 15.92
C ARG A 62 -3.91 9.37 15.83
N LYS A 63 -3.59 8.29 16.55
CA LYS A 63 -2.27 7.65 16.45
C LYS A 63 -2.03 7.04 15.06
N TYR A 64 -3.02 6.33 14.52
CA TYR A 64 -2.94 5.73 13.19
C TYR A 64 -2.77 6.79 12.09
N GLU A 65 -3.52 7.89 12.15
CA GLU A 65 -3.38 9.04 11.25
C GLU A 65 -1.96 9.60 11.27
N GLY A 66 -1.40 9.86 12.46
CA GLY A 66 -0.02 10.37 12.57
C GLY A 66 1.03 9.41 12.01
N GLN A 67 0.82 8.10 12.13
CA GLN A 67 1.71 7.10 11.51
C GLN A 67 1.61 7.13 9.98
N LEU A 68 0.39 7.25 9.42
CA LEU A 68 0.20 7.39 7.98
C LEU A 68 0.85 8.68 7.44
N GLU A 69 0.68 9.80 8.16
CA GLU A 69 1.31 11.07 7.79
C GLU A 69 2.85 10.96 7.78
N ALA A 70 3.44 10.26 8.75
CA ALA A 70 4.87 10.01 8.80
C ALA A 70 5.37 9.18 7.61
N VAL A 71 4.63 8.13 7.22
CA VAL A 71 4.95 7.30 6.05
C VAL A 71 4.93 8.13 4.77
N ILE A 72 3.91 8.98 4.59
CA ILE A 72 3.80 9.87 3.43
C ILE A 72 4.92 10.92 3.43
N ALA A 73 5.24 11.48 4.59
CA ALA A 73 6.31 12.48 4.72
C ALA A 73 7.70 11.90 4.37
N GLY A 74 7.95 10.62 4.68
CA GLY A 74 9.18 9.92 4.28
C GLY A 74 9.32 9.69 2.78
N CYS A 75 8.26 9.93 2.01
CA CYS A 75 8.21 9.74 0.55
C CYS A 75 8.22 11.05 -0.25
N ARG A 76 8.38 12.19 0.42
CA ARG A 76 8.52 13.50 -0.22
C ARG A 76 9.98 13.80 -0.58
#